data_AF-A0A2D6PI35-F1
#
_entry.id   AF-A0A2D6PI35-F1
#
_cell.length_a   1.000
_cell.length_b   1.000
_cell.length_c   1.000
_cell.angle_alpha   90.00
_cell.angle_beta   90.00
_cell.angle_gamma   90.00
#
_symmetry.space_group_name_H-M   'P 1'
#
loop_
_entity.id
_entity.type
_entity.pdbx_description
1 polymer ?
#
loop_
_entity_poly.entity_id
_entity_poly.type
_entity_poly.pdbx_seq_one_letter_code
_entity_poly.pdbx_strand_id
1 'polypeptide(L)'
;MDNDETQEKQILSKLSTILVVVAFVLMVFNQFQLMGLNSELGSTPTGLSIVSTSVIPTGTPKIYGKELGISYDNVNPNDPQSADATIKAMSSLDRTLTLTGDDLSRYIKIVSEISCEYCCGAKSIIFDDGRPACGCAHSYAMRGLAKYLILNHENEFSDDEILTELAKWKTLYFPGQMQAKADVMKSKGVEFSYINLGSNKYRNIEKGATSSSGMVGGC
;
A
#
# COMPACT_ATOMS: atom_id res chain seq x y z
N MET A 1 44.77 -6.92 -65.93
CA MET A 1 43.42 -6.58 -65.40
C MET A 1 43.14 -7.29 -64.07
N ASP A 2 44.15 -7.92 -63.43
CA ASP A 2 43.96 -8.76 -62.23
C ASP A 2 44.14 -8.06 -60.88
N ASN A 3 44.70 -6.84 -60.89
CA ASN A 3 45.00 -6.11 -59.65
C ASN A 3 43.75 -5.43 -59.03
N ASP A 4 42.75 -5.13 -59.86
CA ASP A 4 41.50 -4.44 -59.48
C ASP A 4 40.55 -5.39 -58.74
N GLU A 5 40.40 -6.62 -59.25
CA GLU A 5 39.54 -7.66 -58.65
C GLU A 5 40.05 -8.12 -57.26
N THR A 6 41.38 -8.11 -57.08
CA THR A 6 42.01 -8.48 -55.81
C THR A 6 41.79 -7.39 -54.74
N GLN A 7 41.81 -6.12 -55.16
CA GLN A 7 41.59 -4.97 -54.28
C GLN A 7 40.12 -4.88 -53.82
N GLU A 8 39.18 -5.13 -54.73
CA GLU A 8 37.74 -5.12 -54.42
C GLU A 8 37.38 -6.22 -53.40
N LYS A 9 37.89 -7.44 -53.58
CA LYS A 9 37.70 -8.56 -52.63
C LYS A 9 38.29 -8.25 -51.25
N GLN A 10 39.43 -7.57 -51.18
CA GLN A 10 40.01 -7.13 -49.90
C GLN A 10 39.18 -6.06 -49.21
N ILE A 11 38.61 -5.10 -49.96
CA ILE A 11 37.74 -4.06 -49.41
C ILE A 11 36.43 -4.67 -48.89
N LEU A 12 35.81 -5.56 -49.66
CA LEU A 12 34.59 -6.27 -49.26
C LEU A 12 34.80 -7.15 -48.02
N SER A 13 35.95 -7.85 -47.92
CA SER A 13 36.31 -8.63 -46.74
C SER A 13 36.50 -7.76 -45.49
N LYS A 14 37.16 -6.61 -45.62
CA LYS A 14 37.33 -5.65 -44.51
C LYS A 14 35.98 -5.05 -44.07
N LEU A 15 35.13 -4.66 -45.01
CA LEU A 15 33.79 -4.14 -44.72
C LEU A 15 32.91 -5.20 -44.03
N SER A 16 32.92 -6.44 -44.52
CA SER A 16 32.20 -7.55 -43.90
C SER A 16 32.68 -7.80 -42.46
N THR A 17 34.00 -7.81 -42.24
CA THR A 17 34.58 -7.98 -40.91
C THR A 17 34.17 -6.85 -39.95
N ILE A 18 34.20 -5.61 -40.42
CA ILE A 18 33.77 -4.44 -39.63
C ILE A 18 32.28 -4.55 -39.26
N LEU A 19 31.41 -4.94 -40.20
CA LEU A 19 29.98 -5.11 -39.94
C LEU A 19 29.71 -6.21 -38.90
N VAL A 20 30.44 -7.32 -38.96
CA VAL A 20 30.31 -8.41 -37.97
C VAL A 20 30.76 -7.95 -36.59
N VAL A 21 31.86 -7.20 -36.49
CA VAL A 21 32.36 -6.66 -35.22
C VAL A 21 31.35 -5.66 -34.63
N VAL A 22 30.81 -4.74 -35.44
CA VAL A 22 29.79 -3.79 -35.00
C VAL A 22 28.52 -4.51 -34.52
N ALA A 23 28.04 -5.52 -35.25
CA ALA A 23 26.90 -6.31 -34.83
C ALA A 23 27.16 -7.05 -33.50
N PHE A 24 28.36 -7.60 -33.32
CA PHE A 24 28.75 -8.25 -32.08
C PHE A 24 28.80 -7.27 -30.89
N VAL A 25 29.39 -6.10 -31.08
CA VAL A 25 29.42 -5.03 -30.06
C VAL A 25 28.00 -4.58 -29.69
N LEU A 26 27.12 -4.41 -30.68
CA LEU A 26 25.72 -4.06 -30.44
C LEU A 26 24.97 -5.16 -29.68
N MET A 27 25.20 -6.44 -30.01
CA MET A 27 24.60 -7.56 -29.28
C MET A 27 25.09 -7.61 -27.82
N VAL A 28 26.39 -7.44 -27.57
CA VAL A 28 26.96 -7.42 -26.22
C VAL A 28 26.46 -6.20 -25.44
N PHE A 29 26.45 -5.01 -26.05
CA PHE A 29 25.93 -3.79 -25.43
C PHE A 29 24.44 -3.92 -25.07
N ASN A 30 23.64 -4.50 -25.97
CA ASN A 30 22.22 -4.74 -25.71
C ASN A 30 22.01 -5.79 -24.62
N GLN A 31 22.81 -6.87 -24.59
CA GLN A 31 22.78 -7.82 -23.47
C GLN A 31 23.18 -7.17 -22.14
N PHE A 32 24.16 -6.27 -22.14
CA PHE A 32 24.59 -5.56 -20.93
C PHE A 32 23.52 -4.57 -20.43
N GLN A 33 22.83 -3.87 -21.34
CA GLN A 33 21.65 -3.04 -21.03
C GLN A 33 20.51 -3.89 -20.43
N LEU A 34 20.22 -5.06 -21.02
CA LEU A 34 19.21 -5.99 -20.51
C LEU A 34 19.60 -6.58 -19.14
N MET A 35 20.89 -6.86 -18.90
CA MET A 35 21.38 -7.30 -17.60
C MET A 35 21.34 -6.18 -16.55
N GLY A 36 21.60 -4.92 -16.94
CA GLY A 36 21.39 -3.75 -16.09
C GLY A 36 19.94 -3.58 -15.66
N LEU A 37 19.00 -3.74 -16.59
CA LEU A 37 17.55 -3.70 -16.31
C LEU A 37 17.10 -4.88 -15.42
N ASN A 38 17.67 -6.07 -15.59
CA ASN A 38 17.41 -7.22 -14.71
C ASN A 38 18.04 -7.08 -13.31
N SER A 39 19.08 -6.25 -13.16
CA SER A 39 19.69 -5.98 -11.86
C SER A 39 18.89 -4.96 -11.01
N GLU A 40 18.09 -4.10 -11.65
CA GLU A 40 17.07 -3.27 -10.97
C GLU A 40 15.73 -4.01 -10.78
N LEU A 41 15.45 -5.04 -11.60
CA LEU A 41 14.28 -5.90 -11.45
C LEU A 41 14.65 -7.23 -10.76
N GLY A 42 14.96 -7.13 -9.47
CA GLY A 42 15.30 -8.26 -8.61
C GLY A 42 14.34 -9.44 -8.80
N SER A 43 14.82 -10.47 -9.50
CA SER A 43 14.09 -11.71 -9.70
C SER A 43 15.08 -12.87 -9.68
N THR A 44 15.33 -13.36 -8.46
CA THR A 44 15.76 -14.74 -8.26
C THR A 44 14.62 -15.67 -8.67
N PRO A 45 14.78 -16.54 -9.69
CA PRO A 45 13.79 -17.56 -10.00
C PRO A 45 14.06 -18.76 -9.09
N THR A 46 13.49 -18.74 -7.88
CA THR A 46 13.27 -19.96 -7.11
C THR A 46 11.78 -20.08 -6.86
N GLY A 47 11.20 -21.18 -7.35
CA GLY A 47 9.79 -21.50 -7.31
C GLY A 47 9.28 -21.80 -5.91
N LEU A 48 9.26 -20.78 -5.05
CA LEU A 48 8.32 -20.70 -3.96
C LEU A 48 7.15 -19.85 -4.46
N SER A 49 6.06 -20.52 -4.79
CA SER A 49 4.77 -19.86 -4.89
C SER A 49 4.50 -19.23 -3.52
N ILE A 50 4.83 -17.95 -3.37
CA ILE A 50 4.40 -17.18 -2.22
C ILE A 50 2.88 -17.08 -2.38
N VAL A 51 2.16 -18.00 -1.74
CA VAL A 51 0.75 -17.76 -1.44
C VAL A 51 0.79 -16.58 -0.46
N SER A 52 0.82 -15.37 -0.98
CA SER A 52 0.61 -14.17 -0.20
C SER A 52 -0.85 -14.23 0.24
N THR A 53 -1.09 -14.72 1.45
CA THR A 53 -2.39 -14.60 2.08
C THR A 53 -2.71 -13.11 2.10
N SER A 54 -3.79 -12.74 1.40
CA SER A 54 -4.24 -11.36 1.32
C SER A 54 -4.44 -10.79 2.72
N VAL A 55 -3.88 -9.61 2.97
CA VAL A 55 -4.10 -8.87 4.24
C VAL A 55 -5.42 -8.09 4.24
N ILE A 56 -6.22 -8.23 3.17
CA ILE A 56 -7.47 -7.52 2.99
C ILE A 56 -8.58 -8.28 3.72
N PRO A 57 -9.25 -7.66 4.71
CA PRO A 57 -10.39 -8.25 5.40
C PRO A 57 -11.59 -8.35 4.46
N THR A 58 -12.46 -9.33 4.70
CA THR A 58 -13.69 -9.54 3.93
C THR A 58 -14.90 -9.66 4.85
N GLY A 59 -16.10 -9.47 4.30
CA GLY A 59 -17.36 -9.61 5.01
C GLY A 59 -17.80 -8.37 5.76
N THR A 60 -18.77 -8.55 6.65
CA THR A 60 -19.34 -7.47 7.47
C THR A 60 -18.65 -7.44 8.83
N PRO A 61 -18.15 -6.28 9.30
CA PRO A 61 -17.62 -6.17 10.65
C PRO A 61 -18.63 -6.61 11.70
N LYS A 62 -18.13 -7.29 12.75
CA LYS A 62 -18.99 -7.77 13.83
C LYS A 62 -19.59 -6.55 14.56
N ILE A 63 -20.87 -6.65 14.94
CA ILE A 63 -21.62 -5.61 15.66
C ILE A 63 -21.92 -4.40 14.77
N TYR A 64 -20.96 -3.50 14.58
CA TYR A 64 -21.20 -2.18 13.97
C TYR A 64 -21.45 -2.22 12.46
N GLY A 65 -21.00 -3.25 11.75
CA GLY A 65 -21.13 -3.32 10.29
C GLY A 65 -22.59 -3.29 9.84
N LYS A 66 -23.48 -4.01 10.55
CA LYS A 66 -24.93 -3.98 10.27
C LYS A 66 -25.58 -2.68 10.70
N GLU A 67 -25.16 -2.12 11.84
CA GLU A 67 -25.71 -0.89 12.41
C GLU A 67 -25.44 0.34 11.52
N LEU A 68 -24.24 0.39 10.94
CA LEU A 68 -23.82 1.47 10.04
C LEU A 68 -24.12 1.17 8.56
N GLY A 69 -24.58 -0.03 8.23
CA GLY A 69 -24.81 -0.45 6.85
C GLY A 69 -23.54 -0.53 6.00
N ILE A 70 -22.42 -0.92 6.60
CA ILE A 70 -21.10 -0.99 5.95
C ILE A 70 -20.51 -2.40 5.99
N SER A 71 -19.71 -2.73 4.98
CA SER A 71 -18.98 -3.99 4.87
C SER A 71 -17.58 -3.72 4.34
N TYR A 72 -16.61 -4.55 4.71
CA TYR A 72 -15.28 -4.51 4.11
C TYR A 72 -15.34 -4.74 2.60
N ASP A 73 -16.26 -5.60 2.15
CA ASP A 73 -16.43 -5.95 0.73
C ASP A 73 -16.93 -4.76 -0.12
N ASN A 74 -17.50 -3.73 0.52
CA ASN A 74 -17.94 -2.51 -0.17
C ASN A 74 -16.77 -1.61 -0.60
N VAL A 75 -15.58 -1.77 0.01
CA VAL A 75 -14.41 -0.94 -0.31
C VAL A 75 -13.49 -1.73 -1.23
N ASN A 76 -13.74 -1.61 -2.53
CA ASN A 76 -13.05 -2.34 -3.58
C ASN A 76 -12.67 -1.39 -4.73
N PRO A 77 -11.44 -1.46 -5.30
CA PRO A 77 -11.06 -0.67 -6.48
C PRO A 77 -12.02 -0.79 -7.68
N ASN A 78 -12.73 -1.92 -7.80
CA ASN A 78 -13.65 -2.20 -8.90
C ASN A 78 -15.07 -1.63 -8.69
N ASP A 79 -15.38 -1.12 -7.49
CA ASP A 79 -16.67 -0.49 -7.18
C ASP A 79 -16.44 0.81 -6.37
N PRO A 80 -15.95 1.87 -7.04
CA PRO A 80 -15.64 3.14 -6.38
C PRO A 80 -16.88 3.80 -5.75
N GLN A 81 -18.07 3.60 -6.32
CA GLN A 81 -19.30 4.18 -5.78
C GLN A 81 -19.67 3.57 -4.42
N SER A 82 -19.59 2.25 -4.29
CA SER A 82 -19.81 1.56 -3.01
C SER A 82 -18.73 1.90 -1.99
N ALA A 83 -17.47 2.03 -2.44
CA ALA A 83 -16.35 2.45 -1.60
C ALA A 83 -16.58 3.86 -1.04
N ASP A 84 -16.92 4.82 -1.89
CA ASP A 84 -17.19 6.20 -1.52
C ASP A 84 -18.41 6.31 -0.59
N ALA A 85 -19.48 5.55 -0.85
CA ALA A 85 -20.65 5.51 0.04
C ALA A 85 -20.27 5.02 1.45
N THR A 86 -19.46 3.98 1.54
CA THR A 86 -18.98 3.40 2.81
C THR A 86 -18.07 4.37 3.55
N ILE A 87 -17.11 4.98 2.86
CA ILE A 87 -16.22 6.00 3.42
C ILE A 87 -17.02 7.22 3.89
N LYS A 88 -18.04 7.65 3.14
CA LYS A 88 -18.91 8.77 3.50
C LYS A 88 -19.74 8.49 4.74
N ALA A 89 -20.30 7.28 4.86
CA ALA A 89 -21.05 6.87 6.04
C ALA A 89 -20.20 7.01 7.31
N MET A 90 -18.98 6.46 7.31
CA MET A 90 -18.05 6.59 8.43
C MET A 90 -17.57 8.04 8.64
N SER A 91 -17.28 8.76 7.56
CA SER A 91 -16.81 10.16 7.64
C SER A 91 -17.84 11.10 8.25
N SER A 92 -19.14 10.81 8.06
CA SER A 92 -20.21 11.61 8.66
C SER A 92 -20.17 11.58 10.19
N LEU A 93 -19.76 10.44 10.77
CA LEU A 93 -19.63 10.24 12.21
C LEU A 93 -18.56 11.16 12.82
N ASP A 94 -17.47 11.44 12.10
CA ASP A 94 -16.43 12.35 12.58
C ASP A 94 -16.95 13.78 12.77
N ARG A 95 -17.95 14.18 11.97
CA ARG A 95 -18.54 15.52 11.99
C ARG A 95 -19.69 15.64 13.00
N THR A 96 -20.36 14.54 13.32
CA THR A 96 -21.54 14.54 14.19
C THR A 96 -21.23 14.13 15.62
N LEU A 97 -20.21 13.28 15.83
CA LEU A 97 -19.82 12.80 17.14
C LEU A 97 -18.72 13.68 17.74
N THR A 98 -18.91 14.04 19.01
CA THR A 98 -17.96 14.81 19.81
C THR A 98 -17.59 13.98 21.03
N LEU A 99 -16.29 13.87 21.32
CA LEU A 99 -15.77 13.21 22.52
C LEU A 99 -15.30 14.27 23.51
N THR A 100 -15.47 13.98 24.79
CA THR A 100 -14.97 14.81 25.90
C THR A 100 -14.41 13.92 27.01
N GLY A 101 -13.67 14.50 27.96
CA GLY A 101 -13.18 13.77 29.14
C GLY A 101 -12.37 12.51 28.81
N ASP A 102 -12.75 11.40 29.44
CA ASP A 102 -12.07 10.11 29.32
C ASP A 102 -12.18 9.52 27.90
N ASP A 103 -13.31 9.72 27.23
CA ASP A 103 -13.51 9.26 25.84
C ASP A 103 -12.56 9.95 24.87
N LEU A 104 -12.34 11.26 25.03
CA LEU A 104 -11.39 12.00 24.21
C LEU A 104 -9.96 11.51 24.46
N SER A 105 -9.61 11.27 25.72
CA SER A 105 -8.29 10.75 26.11
C SER A 105 -8.04 9.36 25.53
N ARG A 106 -9.05 8.49 25.62
CA ARG A 106 -9.04 7.14 25.03
C ARG A 106 -8.90 7.19 23.51
N TYR A 107 -9.66 8.06 22.85
CA TYR A 107 -9.56 8.30 21.42
C TYR A 107 -8.15 8.73 21.01
N ILE A 108 -7.56 9.73 21.67
CA ILE A 108 -6.20 10.21 21.37
C ILE A 108 -5.19 9.06 21.48
N LYS A 109 -5.27 8.27 22.56
CA LYS A 109 -4.40 7.11 22.78
C LYS A 109 -4.50 6.11 21.63
N ILE A 110 -5.71 5.73 21.22
CA ILE A 110 -5.92 4.73 20.16
C ILE A 110 -5.51 5.27 18.78
N VAL A 111 -6.03 6.43 18.39
CA VAL A 111 -5.91 6.91 17.01
C VAL A 111 -4.58 7.59 16.71
N SER A 112 -3.77 7.90 17.72
CA SER A 112 -2.38 8.34 17.50
C SER A 112 -1.46 7.20 17.07
N GLU A 113 -1.83 5.94 17.34
CA GLU A 113 -1.04 4.76 16.95
C GLU A 113 -1.17 4.42 15.47
N ILE A 114 -2.29 4.76 14.82
CA ILE A 114 -2.48 4.47 13.40
C ILE A 114 -1.62 5.41 12.54
N SER A 115 -0.84 4.86 11.60
CA SER A 115 -0.06 5.69 10.68
C SER A 115 -0.92 6.29 9.57
N CYS A 116 -0.60 7.51 9.11
CA CYS A 116 -1.31 8.21 8.03
C CYS A 116 -0.36 8.67 6.89
N GLU A 117 0.44 7.74 6.40
CA GLU A 117 1.60 7.99 5.55
C GLU A 117 1.31 8.06 4.05
N TYR A 118 0.23 7.45 3.55
CA TYR A 118 0.06 7.22 2.11
C TYR A 118 -0.66 8.33 1.33
N CYS A 119 -1.44 9.19 1.99
CA CYS A 119 -2.17 10.26 1.31
C CYS A 119 -1.45 11.61 1.38
N CYS A 120 -1.17 12.10 2.59
CA CYS A 120 -0.56 13.41 2.82
C CYS A 120 0.73 13.34 3.65
N GLY A 121 1.19 12.13 4.01
CA GLY A 121 2.41 11.92 4.78
C GLY A 121 2.31 12.27 6.27
N ALA A 122 1.11 12.49 6.82
CA ALA A 122 0.92 12.72 8.24
C ALA A 122 1.47 11.55 9.10
N LYS A 123 1.81 11.84 10.37
CA LYS A 123 2.23 10.80 11.31
C LYS A 123 1.03 9.93 11.69
N SER A 124 -0.03 10.55 12.22
CA SER A 124 -1.29 9.86 12.56
C SER A 124 -2.49 10.58 11.95
N ILE A 125 -3.70 10.07 12.17
CA ILE A 125 -4.94 10.71 11.71
C ILE A 125 -5.33 11.95 12.54
N ILE A 126 -4.67 12.17 13.68
CA ILE A 126 -4.83 13.32 14.57
C ILE A 126 -3.48 13.96 14.95
N PHE A 127 -3.54 15.18 15.47
CA PHE A 127 -2.46 15.75 16.28
C PHE A 127 -2.55 15.25 17.72
N ASP A 128 -1.53 15.54 18.52
CA ASP A 128 -1.43 15.09 19.92
C ASP A 128 -2.58 15.64 20.81
N ASP A 129 -3.29 16.67 20.35
CA ASP A 129 -4.46 17.27 21.01
C ASP A 129 -5.80 16.70 20.54
N GLY A 130 -5.80 15.65 19.70
CA GLY A 130 -7.00 14.99 19.19
C GLY A 130 -7.66 15.68 17.99
N ARG A 131 -7.17 16.85 17.56
CA ARG A 131 -7.69 17.51 16.36
C ARG A 131 -7.24 16.77 15.09
N PRO A 132 -8.03 16.80 14.00
CA PRO A 132 -7.65 16.21 12.71
C PRO A 132 -6.26 16.66 12.23
N ALA A 133 -5.37 15.71 11.91
CA ALA A 133 -4.08 16.03 11.30
C ALA A 133 -4.17 16.26 9.78
N CYS A 134 -5.20 15.70 9.15
CA CYS A 134 -5.42 15.82 7.71
C CYS A 134 -6.92 15.73 7.35
N GLY A 135 -7.24 16.29 6.18
CA GLY A 135 -8.60 16.36 5.64
C GLY A 135 -8.91 15.33 4.56
N CYS A 136 -8.20 14.20 4.47
CA CYS A 136 -8.56 13.15 3.52
C CYS A 136 -9.77 12.34 4.00
N ALA A 137 -10.57 11.84 3.06
CA ALA A 137 -11.78 11.07 3.35
C ALA A 137 -11.49 9.83 4.21
N HIS A 138 -10.38 9.13 3.98
CA HIS A 138 -9.97 7.97 4.77
C HIS A 138 -9.70 8.32 6.24
N SER A 139 -9.11 9.50 6.49
CA SER A 139 -8.84 9.99 7.84
C SER A 139 -10.14 10.37 8.55
N TYR A 140 -11.08 11.04 7.87
CA TYR A 140 -12.42 11.27 8.40
C TYR A 140 -13.13 9.96 8.74
N ALA A 141 -13.08 8.96 7.85
CA ALA A 141 -13.71 7.67 8.09
C ALA A 141 -13.13 6.94 9.31
N MET A 142 -11.80 6.87 9.43
CA MET A 142 -11.15 6.21 10.58
C MET A 142 -11.43 6.95 11.90
N ARG A 143 -11.35 8.29 11.91
CA ARG A 143 -11.68 9.08 13.12
C ARG A 143 -13.15 8.91 13.51
N GLY A 144 -14.05 8.96 12.53
CA GLY A 144 -15.49 8.80 12.74
C GLY A 144 -15.84 7.42 13.29
N LEU A 145 -15.24 6.35 12.74
CA LEU A 145 -15.42 5.00 13.24
C LEU A 145 -14.89 4.85 14.67
N ALA A 146 -13.69 5.38 14.97
CA ALA A 146 -13.13 5.32 16.31
C ALA A 146 -14.05 6.00 17.34
N LYS A 147 -14.56 7.20 17.02
CA LYS A 147 -15.53 7.91 17.86
C LYS A 147 -16.80 7.09 18.08
N TYR A 148 -17.32 6.47 17.03
CA TYR A 148 -18.53 5.64 17.11
C TYR A 148 -18.34 4.43 18.02
N LEU A 149 -17.24 3.70 17.86
CA LEU A 149 -16.95 2.52 18.68
C LEU A 149 -16.73 2.89 20.15
N ILE A 150 -16.03 4.00 20.43
CA ILE A 150 -15.84 4.48 21.80
C ILE A 150 -17.18 4.83 22.45
N LEU A 151 -18.05 5.57 21.76
CA LEU A 151 -19.31 6.05 22.35
C LEU A 151 -20.41 5.00 22.46
N ASN A 152 -20.44 4.02 21.55
CA ASN A 152 -21.57 3.10 21.43
C ASN A 152 -21.22 1.65 21.80
N HIS A 153 -19.94 1.30 21.83
CA HIS A 153 -19.48 -0.08 21.95
C HIS A 153 -18.27 -0.22 22.89
N GLU A 154 -18.21 0.60 23.93
CA GLU A 154 -17.09 0.61 24.88
C GLU A 154 -16.90 -0.71 25.64
N ASN A 155 -17.98 -1.47 25.83
CA ASN A 155 -17.98 -2.74 26.58
C ASN A 155 -17.69 -3.93 25.66
N GLU A 156 -17.81 -3.73 24.35
CA GLU A 156 -17.67 -4.74 23.31
C GLU A 156 -16.32 -4.66 22.60
N PHE A 157 -15.65 -3.50 22.64
CA PHE A 157 -14.34 -3.28 22.04
C PHE A 157 -13.35 -2.67 23.03
N SER A 158 -12.24 -3.38 23.25
CA SER A 158 -11.03 -2.85 23.86
C SER A 158 -10.29 -1.87 22.94
N ASP A 159 -9.35 -1.10 23.49
CA ASP A 159 -8.51 -0.17 22.72
C ASP A 159 -7.80 -0.85 21.53
N ASP A 160 -7.26 -2.05 21.77
CA ASP A 160 -6.54 -2.83 20.76
C ASP A 160 -7.48 -3.37 19.68
N GLU A 161 -8.73 -3.71 20.04
CA GLU A 161 -9.74 -4.13 19.07
C GLU A 161 -10.21 -2.96 18.20
N ILE A 162 -10.39 -1.76 18.76
CA ILE A 162 -10.67 -0.56 17.98
C ILE A 162 -9.50 -0.27 17.02
N LEU A 163 -8.26 -0.29 17.52
CA LEU A 163 -7.07 -0.07 16.68
C LEU A 163 -6.96 -1.12 15.56
N THR A 164 -7.30 -2.37 15.87
CA THR A 164 -7.37 -3.46 14.89
C THR A 164 -8.39 -3.17 13.80
N GLU A 165 -9.59 -2.68 14.15
CA GLU A 165 -10.61 -2.29 13.18
C GLU A 165 -10.15 -1.14 12.29
N LEU A 166 -9.52 -0.10 12.85
CA LEU A 166 -8.95 0.99 12.05
C LEU A 166 -7.89 0.50 11.07
N ALA A 167 -7.01 -0.40 11.51
CA ALA A 167 -5.98 -0.98 10.66
C ALA A 167 -6.56 -1.86 9.56
N LYS A 168 -7.60 -2.65 9.84
CA LYS A 168 -8.37 -3.38 8.82
C LYS A 168 -8.91 -2.44 7.74
N TRP A 169 -9.60 -1.36 8.12
CA TRP A 169 -10.09 -0.37 7.15
C TRP A 169 -8.97 0.26 6.34
N LYS A 170 -7.83 0.57 6.95
CA LYS A 170 -6.65 1.08 6.25
C LYS A 170 -6.14 0.12 5.17
N THR A 171 -6.19 -1.19 5.39
CA THR A 171 -5.83 -2.17 4.34
C THR A 171 -6.72 -2.07 3.11
N LEU A 172 -8.00 -1.75 3.28
CA LEU A 172 -8.94 -1.56 2.17
C LEU A 172 -8.70 -0.26 1.42
N TYR A 173 -8.31 0.81 2.12
CA TYR A 173 -8.02 2.11 1.51
C TYR A 173 -6.72 2.13 0.71
N PHE A 174 -5.73 1.34 1.13
CA PHE A 174 -4.38 1.30 0.54
C PHE A 174 -3.91 -0.15 0.32
N PRO A 175 -4.63 -0.96 -0.48
CA PRO A 175 -4.40 -2.40 -0.55
C PRO A 175 -3.01 -2.76 -1.06
N GLY A 176 -2.50 -2.04 -2.05
CA GLY A 176 -1.16 -2.28 -2.61
C GLY A 176 -0.05 -1.97 -1.62
N GLN A 177 -0.13 -0.81 -0.95
CA GLN A 177 0.86 -0.37 0.03
C GLN A 177 0.85 -1.27 1.26
N MET A 178 -0.34 -1.66 1.73
CA MET A 178 -0.50 -2.50 2.92
C MET A 178 -0.06 -3.94 2.67
N GLN A 179 -0.28 -4.48 1.47
CA GLN A 179 0.30 -5.77 1.09
C GLN A 179 1.83 -5.71 1.03
N ALA A 180 2.40 -4.70 0.38
CA ALA A 180 3.85 -4.51 0.33
C ALA A 180 4.46 -4.38 1.74
N LYS A 181 3.78 -3.67 2.64
CA LYS A 181 4.16 -3.56 4.04
C LYS A 181 4.15 -4.88 4.78
N ALA A 182 3.11 -5.68 4.60
CA ALA A 182 3.02 -7.01 5.21
C ALA A 182 4.15 -7.94 4.72
N ASP A 183 4.47 -7.91 3.42
CA ASP A 183 5.53 -8.74 2.84
C ASP A 183 6.91 -8.36 3.41
N VAL A 184 7.18 -7.06 3.59
CA VAL A 184 8.43 -6.58 4.19
C VAL A 184 8.48 -6.82 5.70
N MET A 185 7.35 -6.72 6.41
CA MET A 185 7.28 -7.12 7.83
C MET A 185 7.63 -8.60 8.00
N LYS A 186 7.06 -9.46 7.16
CA LYS A 186 7.34 -10.90 7.17
C LYS A 186 8.82 -11.19 6.90
N SER A 187 9.44 -10.54 5.91
CA SER A 187 10.86 -10.74 5.60
C SER A 187 11.81 -10.27 6.71
N LYS A 188 11.37 -9.30 7.53
CA LYS A 188 12.11 -8.79 8.69
C LYS A 188 11.78 -9.49 10.01
N GLY A 189 10.99 -10.58 9.97
CA GLY A 189 10.61 -11.32 11.17
C GLY A 189 9.68 -10.57 12.12
N VAL A 190 8.95 -9.57 11.62
CA VAL A 190 7.93 -8.86 12.38
C VAL A 190 6.65 -9.70 12.37
N GLU A 191 6.12 -10.00 13.56
CA GLU A 191 4.87 -10.73 13.71
C GLU A 191 3.70 -9.99 13.03
N PHE A 192 2.91 -10.73 12.27
CA PHE A 192 1.73 -10.19 11.63
C PHE A 192 0.63 -9.95 12.67
N SER A 193 0.21 -8.70 12.79
CA SER A 193 -1.06 -8.30 13.36
C SER A 193 -1.55 -7.06 12.62
N TYR A 194 -2.87 -6.85 12.56
CA TYR A 194 -3.41 -5.63 11.97
C TYR A 194 -2.87 -4.38 12.68
N ILE A 195 -2.70 -4.43 13.99
CA ILE A 195 -2.08 -3.35 14.77
C ILE A 195 -0.67 -3.06 14.24
N ASN A 196 0.22 -4.06 14.16
CA ASN A 196 1.58 -3.84 13.65
C ASN A 196 1.55 -3.29 12.22
N LEU A 197 0.70 -3.84 11.36
CA LEU A 197 0.57 -3.43 9.97
C LEU A 197 0.10 -1.97 9.82
N GLY A 198 -0.90 -1.56 10.61
CA GLY A 198 -1.47 -0.22 10.59
C GLY A 198 -0.70 0.81 11.40
N SER A 199 0.20 0.38 12.29
CA SER A 199 0.85 1.24 13.28
C SER A 199 1.95 2.16 12.75
N ASN A 200 2.19 3.22 13.52
CA ASN A 200 3.33 4.12 13.41
C ASN A 200 4.68 3.46 13.69
N LYS A 201 4.72 2.38 14.49
CA LYS A 201 5.96 1.68 14.86
C LYS A 201 6.74 1.19 13.63
N TYR A 202 6.03 0.71 12.61
CA TYR A 202 6.62 0.19 11.37
C TYR A 202 6.31 1.09 10.15
N ARG A 203 6.04 2.38 10.38
CA ARG A 203 5.77 3.35 9.31
C ARG A 203 6.91 3.36 8.29
N ASN A 204 6.58 3.30 7.01
CA ASN A 204 7.52 3.30 5.88
C ASN A 204 8.53 2.14 5.89
N ILE A 205 8.28 1.04 6.62
CA ILE A 205 9.16 -0.13 6.61
C ILE A 205 9.30 -0.72 5.20
N GLU A 206 8.28 -0.51 4.37
CA GLU A 206 8.11 -0.89 2.98
C GLU A 206 8.66 0.11 1.96
N LYS A 207 9.26 1.22 2.39
CA LYS A 207 9.77 2.24 1.48
C LYS A 207 10.79 1.62 0.51
N GLY A 208 10.52 1.74 -0.79
CA GLY A 208 11.32 1.13 -1.86
C GLY A 208 10.79 -0.22 -2.35
N ALA A 209 9.76 -0.78 -1.73
CA ALA A 209 9.04 -1.93 -2.26
C ALA A 209 8.01 -1.50 -3.32
N THR A 210 7.78 -2.35 -4.31
CA THR A 210 6.78 -2.14 -5.36
C THR A 210 5.37 -2.38 -4.81
N SER A 211 4.48 -1.39 -4.90
CA SER A 211 3.04 -1.54 -4.59
C SER A 211 2.24 -1.61 -5.88
N SER A 212 1.43 -2.66 -6.05
CA SER A 212 0.70 -2.96 -7.29
C SER A 212 -0.68 -2.30 -7.42
N SER A 213 -1.17 -1.61 -6.39
CA SER A 213 -2.53 -1.05 -6.37
C SER A 213 -2.57 0.36 -5.77
N GLY A 214 -3.48 1.17 -6.32
CA GLY A 214 -3.72 2.56 -5.91
C GLY A 214 -4.65 2.67 -4.69
N MET A 215 -4.88 3.91 -4.28
CA MET A 215 -5.83 4.26 -3.21
C MET A 215 -7.27 3.96 -3.63
N VAL A 216 -8.10 3.48 -2.70
CA VAL A 216 -9.51 3.12 -2.95
C VAL A 216 -10.45 4.14 -2.31
N GLY A 217 -11.31 4.72 -3.15
CA GLY A 217 -12.27 5.75 -2.76
C GLY A 217 -11.65 7.04 -2.23
N GLY A 218 -12.51 7.96 -1.81
CA GLY A 218 -12.14 9.26 -1.23
C GLY A 218 -12.41 10.47 -2.11
N CYS A 219 -13.43 10.37 -2.98
CA CYS A 219 -13.98 11.48 -3.75
C CYS A 219 -14.85 12.41 -2.88
#